data_AF-A0A1V5IHP5-F1
#
_entry.id   AF-A0A1V5IHP5-F1
#
_cell.length_a   1.000
_cell.length_b   1.000
_cell.length_c   1.000
_cell.angle_alpha   90.00
_cell.angle_beta   90.00
_cell.angle_gamma   90.00
#
_symmetry.space_group_name_H-M   'P 1'
#
loop_
_entity.id
_entity.type
_entity.pdbx_description
1 polymer ?
#
loop_
_entity_poly.entity_id
_entity_poly.type
_entity_poly.pdbx_seq_one_letter_code
_entity_poly.pdbx_strand_id
1 'polypeptide(L)' 'MTVPIELPSNVWGARETDPDAGLSIRVVKQYDIDADEEIIRLDILYGVKTLYPELAVRLWG' A
#
# COMPACT_ATOMS: atom_id res chain seq x y z
N MET A 1 -3.31 2.44 11.29
CA MET A 1 -3.46 0.97 11.22
C MET A 1 -3.26 0.56 9.78
N THR A 2 -2.49 -0.49 9.55
CA THR A 2 -2.21 -1.06 8.23
C THR A 2 -2.77 -2.47 8.18
N VAL A 3 -3.37 -2.82 7.05
CA VAL A 3 -3.88 -4.18 6.81
C VAL A 3 -3.13 -4.70 5.59
N PRO A 4 -2.38 -5.81 5.72
CA PRO A 4 -1.68 -6.39 4.58
C PRO A 4 -2.68 -6.79 3.50
N ILE A 5 -2.46 -6.31 2.28
CA ILE A 5 -3.30 -6.70 1.13
C ILE A 5 -2.90 -8.12 0.72
N GLU A 6 -3.91 -8.97 0.45
CA GLU A 6 -3.70 -10.34 -0.04
C GLU A 6 -3.12 -10.36 -1.46
N LEU A 7 -2.24 -11.30 -1.78
CA LEU A 7 -1.74 -11.43 -3.14
C LEU A 7 -2.77 -12.15 -4.02
N PRO A 8 -3.05 -11.66 -5.23
CA PRO A 8 -3.93 -12.36 -6.16
C PRO A 8 -3.29 -13.70 -6.56
N SER A 9 -4.10 -14.76 -6.60
CA SER A 9 -3.66 -16.06 -7.11
C SER A 9 -3.40 -15.96 -8.62
N ASN A 10 -2.37 -16.67 -9.10
CA ASN A 10 -1.98 -16.77 -10.52
C ASN A 10 -1.23 -15.56 -11.13
N VAL A 11 -0.64 -14.67 -10.32
CA VAL A 11 0.20 -13.56 -10.80
C VAL A 11 1.50 -13.51 -10.00
N TRP A 12 2.62 -13.15 -10.66
CA TRP A 12 3.88 -12.95 -9.93
C TRP A 12 3.76 -11.75 -9.01
N GLY A 13 4.02 -11.96 -7.73
CA GLY A 13 4.00 -10.89 -6.75
C GLY A 13 4.86 -11.20 -5.55
N ALA A 14 5.32 -10.13 -4.93
CA ALA A 14 6.07 -10.17 -3.68
C ALA A 14 5.45 -9.16 -2.72
N ARG A 15 5.60 -9.41 -1.42
CA ARG A 15 5.18 -8.49 -0.38
C ARG A 15 6.29 -8.37 0.64
N GLU A 16 6.61 -7.15 0.98
CA GLU A 16 7.56 -6.84 2.05
C GLU A 16 6.87 -5.97 3.10
N THR A 17 7.21 -6.19 4.38
CA THR A 17 6.63 -5.43 5.48
C THR A 17 7.76 -4.80 6.28
N ASP A 18 7.77 -3.48 6.32
CA ASP A 18 8.72 -2.71 7.11
C ASP A 18 8.25 -2.68 8.58
N PRO A 19 8.99 -3.29 9.53
CA PRO A 19 8.62 -3.31 10.94
C PRO A 19 8.71 -1.92 11.60
N ASP A 20 9.61 -1.07 11.14
CA ASP A 20 9.88 0.24 11.75
C ASP A 20 8.80 1.25 11.34
N ALA A 21 8.40 1.23 10.07
CA ALA A 21 7.31 2.07 9.57
C ALA A 21 5.92 1.47 9.84
N GLY A 22 5.83 0.17 10.14
CA GLY A 22 4.56 -0.57 10.26
C GLY A 22 3.77 -0.62 8.95
N LEU A 23 4.43 -0.45 7.81
CA LEU A 23 3.83 -0.43 6.48
C LEU A 23 4.09 -1.74 5.75
N SER A 24 3.09 -2.23 5.01
CA SER A 24 3.22 -3.40 4.16
C SER A 24 2.99 -3.00 2.70
N ILE A 25 3.96 -3.30 1.85
CA ILE A 25 3.94 -2.96 0.43
C ILE A 25 3.86 -4.25 -0.38
N ARG A 26 2.90 -4.29 -1.31
CA ARG A 26 2.74 -5.39 -2.26
C ARG A 26 3.16 -4.94 -3.64
N VAL A 27 3.99 -5.74 -4.30
CA VAL A 27 4.37 -5.61 -5.71
C VAL A 27 3.72 -6.73 -6.51
N VAL A 28 3.05 -6.40 -7.61
CA VAL A 28 2.46 -7.36 -8.55
C VAL A 28 2.93 -7.03 -9.97
N LYS A 29 3.36 -8.03 -10.73
CA LYS A 29 3.80 -7.90 -12.13
C LYS A 29 2.96 -8.80 -13.02
N GLN A 30 2.47 -8.25 -14.13
CA GLN A 30 1.76 -8.98 -15.18
C GLN A 30 2.22 -8.49 -16.56
N TYR A 31 2.20 -9.37 -17.55
CA TYR A 31 2.39 -9.01 -18.95
C TYR A 31 1.03 -9.01 -19.65
N ASP A 32 0.73 -7.94 -20.36
CA ASP A 32 -0.45 -7.82 -21.21
C ASP A 32 -0.08 -8.28 -22.63
N ILE A 33 -0.69 -9.39 -23.06
CA ILE A 33 -0.42 -10.00 -24.37
C ILE A 33 -1.04 -9.22 -25.53
N ASP A 34 -2.11 -8.48 -25.29
CA ASP A 34 -2.83 -7.75 -26.34
C ASP A 34 -2.10 -6.43 -26.66
N ALA A 35 -1.50 -5.80 -25.65
CA ALA A 35 -0.77 -4.54 -25.78
C ALA A 35 0.75 -4.71 -25.91
N ASP A 36 1.31 -5.90 -25.68
CA ASP A 36 2.75 -6.18 -25.58
C ASP A 36 3.44 -5.31 -24.50
N GLU A 37 2.78 -5.17 -23.34
CA GLU A 37 3.24 -4.29 -22.26
C GLU A 37 3.48 -5.04 -20.94
N GLU A 38 4.55 -4.66 -20.23
CA GLU A 38 4.78 -5.11 -18.85
C GLU A 38 4.18 -4.12 -17.85
N ILE A 39 3.20 -4.60 -17.07
CA ILE A 39 2.52 -3.82 -16.04
C ILE A 39 3.08 -4.21 -14.67
N ILE A 40 3.60 -3.22 -13.94
CA ILE A 40 4.05 -3.37 -12.55
C ILE A 40 3.22 -2.44 -11.67
N ARG A 41 2.69 -2.97 -10.56
CA ARG A 41 1.89 -2.22 -9.58
C ARG A 41 2.45 -2.37 -8.19
N LEU A 42 2.53 -1.25 -7.46
CA LEU A 42 2.85 -1.20 -6.03
C LEU A 42 1.65 -0.64 -5.26
N ASP A 43 1.13 -1.43 -4.31
CA ASP A 43 -0.05 -1.06 -3.52
C ASP A 43 0.27 -1.04 -2.02
N ILE A 44 -0.25 -0.03 -1.32
CA ILE A 44 -0.15 0.14 0.14
C ILE A 44 -1.54 0.48 0.70
N LEU A 45 -2.01 -0.29 1.67
CA LEU A 45 -3.24 -0.02 2.39
C LEU A 45 -2.94 0.52 3.79
N TYR A 46 -3.17 1.82 3.99
CA TYR A 46 -2.98 2.49 5.26
C TYR A 46 -4.19 3.35 5.63
N GLY A 47 -4.44 3.46 6.93
CA GLY A 47 -5.45 4.36 7.48
C GLY A 47 -4.95 5.00 8.77
N VAL A 48 -5.27 6.28 8.96
CA VAL A 48 -4.99 7.03 10.18
C VAL A 48 -6.31 7.36 10.89
N LYS A 49 -6.31 7.32 12.21
CA LYS A 49 -7.45 7.71 13.05
C LYS A 49 -6.96 8.61 14.18
N THR A 50 -7.57 9.77 14.33
CA THR A 50 -7.33 10.67 15.46
C THR A 50 -8.03 10.13 16.71
N LEU A 51 -7.31 10.07 17.83
CA LEU A 51 -7.88 9.67 19.11
C LEU A 51 -8.70 10.80 19.75
N TYR A 52 -8.14 12.01 19.74
CA TYR A 52 -8.75 13.22 20.30
C TYR A 52 -8.64 14.37 19.29
N PRO A 53 -9.62 14.50 18.36
CA PRO A 53 -9.58 15.54 17.33
C PRO A 53 -9.59 16.96 17.91
N GLU A 54 -10.11 17.17 19.12
CA GLU A 54 -10.13 18.46 19.82
C GLU A 54 -8.74 18.98 20.19
N LEU A 55 -7.73 18.10 20.23
CA LEU A 55 -6.33 18.48 20.48
C LEU A 55 -5.58 18.88 19.20
N ALA A 56 -6.20 18.70 18.02
CA ALA A 56 -5.58 19.06 16.75
C ALA A 56 -5.72 20.57 16.51
N VAL A 57 -4.58 21.27 16.46
CA VAL A 57 -4.53 22.69 16.10
C VAL A 57 -3.62 22.91 14.89
N ARG A 58 -4.04 23.80 13.99
CA ARG A 58 -3.18 24.35 12.93
C ARG A 58 -2.85 25.79 13.28
N LEU A 59 -1.58 26.06 13.59
CA LEU A 59 -1.09 27.42 13.82
C LEU A 59 -0.91 28.13 12.47
N TRP A 60 -1.30 29.40 12.42
CA TRP A 60 -1.07 30.29 11.27
C TRP A 60 -0.74 31.69 11.78
N GLY A 61 0.08 32.42 11.03
CA GLY A 61 0.57 33.77 11.33
C GLY A 61 0.97 34.49 10.06
#